data_AF-A0A536F814-F1
#
_entry.id   AF-A0A536F814-F1
#
_cell.length_a   1.000
_cell.length_b   1.000
_cell.length_c   1.000
_cell.angle_alpha   90.00
_cell.angle_beta   90.00
_cell.angle_gamma   90.00
#
_symmetry.space_group_name_H-M   'P 1'
#
loop_
_entity.id
_entity.type
_entity.pdbx_description
1 polymer ?
#
loop_
_entity_poly.entity_id
_entity_poly.type
_entity_poly.pdbx_seq_one_letter_code
_entity_poly.pdbx_strand_id
1 'polypeptide(L)' 'MIDAIPRADASALFTDEEKAVIALSTELTKTARLTAETLDRARRFFDERALVELVVNVGVANVNNRITESFWADPEEE' A
#
# COMPACT_ATOMS: atom_id res chain seq x y z
N MET A 1 -9.55 3.99 -13.20
CA MET A 1 -9.13 3.11 -12.08
C MET A 1 -8.28 3.88 -11.08
N ILE A 2 -7.21 4.57 -11.52
CA ILE A 2 -6.29 5.34 -10.64
C ILE A 2 -7.04 6.32 -9.72
N ASP A 3 -7.96 7.12 -10.25
CA ASP A 3 -8.74 8.09 -9.45
C ASP A 3 -9.63 7.45 -8.36
N ALA A 4 -9.87 6.14 -8.45
CA ALA A 4 -10.69 5.41 -7.49
C ALA A 4 -9.88 4.84 -6.31
N ILE A 5 -8.54 4.87 -6.35
CA ILE A 5 -7.67 4.31 -5.29
C ILE A 5 -8.02 4.84 -3.89
N PRO A 6 -8.27 6.15 -3.67
CA PRO A 6 -8.62 6.68 -2.34
C PRO A 6 -9.90 6.08 -1.73
N ARG A 7 -10.75 5.45 -2.56
CA ARG A 7 -12.02 4.82 -2.17
C ARG A 7 -12.09 3.37 -2.65
N ALA A 8 -10.93 2.70 -2.75
CA ALA A 8 -10.83 1.37 -3.35
C ALA A 8 -11.77 0.34 -2.71
N ASP A 9 -11.92 0.36 -1.39
CA ASP A 9 -12.75 -0.61 -0.67
C ASP A 9 -14.22 -0.61 -1.14
N ALA A 10 -14.77 0.57 -1.43
CA ALA A 10 -16.13 0.76 -1.93
C ALA A 10 -16.25 0.70 -3.48
N SER A 11 -15.13 0.65 -4.19
CA SER A 11 -15.12 0.66 -5.65
C SER A 11 -15.27 -0.75 -6.22
N ALA A 12 -16.10 -0.89 -7.26
CA ALA A 12 -16.25 -2.13 -8.03
C ALA A 12 -15.12 -2.34 -9.05
N LEU A 13 -14.21 -1.35 -9.22
CA LEU A 13 -13.10 -1.44 -10.15
C LEU A 13 -11.94 -2.30 -9.65
N PHE A 14 -11.93 -2.65 -8.36
CA PHE A 14 -10.87 -3.44 -7.74
C PHE A 14 -11.42 -4.79 -7.31
N THR A 15 -10.64 -5.82 -7.53
CA THR A 15 -10.84 -7.16 -6.97
C THR A 15 -10.65 -7.17 -5.46
N ASP A 16 -11.12 -8.21 -4.78
CA ASP A 16 -10.91 -8.34 -3.33
C ASP A 16 -9.42 -8.46 -2.95
N GLU A 17 -8.62 -9.06 -3.82
CA GLU A 17 -7.16 -9.13 -3.71
C GLU A 17 -6.53 -7.73 -3.76
N GLU A 18 -6.85 -6.94 -4.79
CA GLU A 18 -6.34 -5.57 -4.92
C GLU A 18 -6.77 -4.69 -3.75
N LYS A 19 -8.02 -4.83 -3.27
CA LYS A 19 -8.50 -4.11 -2.09
C LYS A 19 -7.72 -4.50 -0.82
N ALA A 20 -7.34 -5.77 -0.68
CA ALA A 20 -6.52 -6.21 0.44
C ALA A 20 -5.12 -5.57 0.40
N VAL A 21 -4.49 -5.50 -0.78
CA VAL A 21 -3.19 -4.82 -0.98
C VAL A 21 -3.30 -3.33 -0.67
N ILE A 22 -4.34 -2.65 -1.17
CA ILE A 22 -4.55 -1.22 -0.95
C ILE A 22 -4.81 -0.92 0.54
N ALA A 23 -5.61 -1.75 1.22
CA ALA A 23 -5.86 -1.59 2.65
C ALA A 23 -4.58 -1.76 3.48
N LEU A 24 -3.81 -2.82 3.22
CA LEU A 24 -2.54 -3.11 3.91
C LEU A 24 -1.53 -1.98 3.73
N SER A 25 -1.30 -1.56 2.48
CA SER A 25 -0.36 -0.48 2.16
C SER A 25 -0.80 0.83 2.80
N THR A 26 -2.10 1.17 2.75
CA THR A 26 -2.64 2.38 3.37
C THR A 26 -2.43 2.39 4.88
N GLU A 27 -2.71 1.28 5.57
CA GLU A 27 -2.55 1.19 7.03
C GLU A 27 -1.08 1.31 7.45
N LEU A 28 -0.19 0.58 6.79
CA LEU A 28 1.25 0.62 7.05
C LEU A 28 1.84 2.01 6.78
N THR A 29 1.41 2.69 5.72
CA THR A 29 1.85 4.07 5.44
C THR A 29 1.37 5.06 6.50
N LYS A 30 0.12 4.95 6.96
CA LYS A 30 -0.45 5.90 7.93
C LYS A 30 0.03 5.69 9.36
N THR A 31 0.25 4.45 9.77
CA THR A 31 0.45 4.11 11.19
C THR A 31 1.80 3.49 11.50
N ALA A 32 2.56 3.09 10.46
CA ALA A 32 3.76 2.27 10.58
C ALA A 32 3.54 0.95 11.35
N ARG A 33 2.28 0.53 11.51
CA ARG A 33 1.86 -0.73 12.14
C ARG A 33 0.84 -1.41 11.25
N LEU A 34 0.72 -2.72 11.40
CA LEU A 34 -0.26 -3.51 10.67
C LEU A 34 -1.06 -4.33 11.68
N THR A 35 -2.38 -4.17 11.66
CA THR A 35 -3.29 -5.00 12.45
C THR A 35 -3.34 -6.43 11.94
N ALA A 36 -3.64 -7.36 12.83
CA ALA A 36 -3.84 -8.77 12.47
C ALA A 36 -4.97 -8.92 11.45
N GLU A 37 -6.05 -8.14 11.58
CA GLU A 37 -7.19 -8.17 10.66
C GLU A 37 -6.78 -7.86 9.22
N THR A 38 -6.03 -6.78 9.00
CA THR A 38 -5.58 -6.40 7.66
C THR A 38 -4.57 -7.39 7.09
N LEU A 39 -3.65 -7.90 7.93
CA LEU A 39 -2.72 -8.96 7.52
C LEU A 39 -3.47 -10.24 7.13
N ASP A 40 -4.46 -10.65 7.91
CA ASP A 40 -5.26 -11.85 7.66
C ASP A 40 -6.16 -11.70 6.43
N ARG A 41 -6.59 -10.47 6.10
CA ARG A 41 -7.27 -10.18 4.82
C ARG A 41 -6.34 -10.44 3.63
N ALA A 42 -5.09 -9.98 3.70
CA ALA A 42 -4.10 -10.19 2.63
C ALA A 42 -3.65 -11.66 2.52
N ARG A 43 -3.52 -12.38 3.63
CA ARG A 43 -3.19 -13.82 3.68
C ARG A 43 -4.16 -14.73 2.93
N ARG A 44 -5.37 -14.26 2.63
CA ARG A 44 -6.34 -15.03 1.81
C ARG A 44 -5.90 -15.14 0.35
N PHE A 45 -5.04 -14.23 -0.11
CA PHE A 45 -4.63 -14.12 -1.51
C PHE A 45 -3.14 -14.37 -1.72
N PHE A 46 -2.31 -14.11 -0.70
CA PHE A 46 -0.86 -14.16 -0.81
C PHE A 46 -0.24 -15.20 0.14
N ASP A 47 0.81 -15.86 -0.32
CA ASP A 47 1.67 -16.66 0.53
C ASP A 47 2.58 -15.79 1.41
N GLU A 48 3.30 -16.41 2.34
CA GLU A 48 4.18 -15.71 3.27
C GLU A 48 5.24 -14.88 2.55
N ARG A 49 5.81 -15.43 1.47
CA ARG A 49 6.86 -14.74 0.71
C ARG A 49 6.31 -13.46 0.07
N ALA A 50 5.17 -13.55 -0.62
CA ALA A 50 4.53 -12.41 -1.26
C ALA A 50 4.11 -11.34 -0.23
N LEU A 51 3.69 -11.76 0.98
CA LEU A 51 3.39 -10.81 2.06
C LEU A 51 4.63 -10.08 2.57
N VAL A 52 5.76 -10.78 2.71
CA VAL A 52 7.04 -10.14 3.07
C VAL A 52 7.46 -9.15 2.00
N GLU A 53 7.41 -9.55 0.73
CA GLU A 53 7.74 -8.68 -0.41
C GLU A 53 6.83 -7.43 -0.44
N LEU A 54 5.53 -7.60 -0.20
CA LEU A 54 4.57 -6.49 -0.12
C LEU A 54 4.90 -5.51 1.01
N VAL A 55 5.17 -6.00 2.22
CA VAL A 55 5.53 -5.15 3.36
C VAL A 55 6.83 -4.38 3.09
N VAL A 56 7.83 -5.04 2.51
CA VAL A 56 9.10 -4.40 2.15
C VAL A 56 8.88 -3.32 1.09
N ASN A 57 8.07 -3.59 0.06
CA ASN A 57 7.74 -2.60 -0.99
C ASN A 57 7.05 -1.37 -0.42
N VAL A 58 6.10 -1.54 0.50
CA VAL A 58 5.46 -0.41 1.21
C VAL A 58 6.50 0.35 2.04
N GLY A 59 7.41 -0.36 2.70
CA GLY A 59 8.52 0.25 3.44
C GLY A 59 9.43 1.12 2.56
N VAL A 60 9.85 0.60 1.41
CA VAL A 60 10.68 1.32 0.43
C VAL A 60 9.97 2.57 -0.09
N ALA A 61 8.69 2.45 -0.48
CA ALA A 61 7.89 3.60 -0.91
C ALA A 61 7.80 4.68 0.19
N ASN A 62 7.57 4.26 1.43
CA ASN A 62 7.50 5.18 2.57
C ASN A 62 8.86 5.85 2.87
N VAL A 63 9.99 5.16 2.68
CA VAL A 63 11.33 5.78 2.79
C VAL A 63 11.55 6.78 1.66
N ASN A 64 11.22 6.41 0.42
CA ASN A 64 11.36 7.28 -0.74
C ASN A 64 10.57 8.58 -0.55
N ASN A 65 9.30 8.49 -0.15
CA ASN A 65 8.46 9.65 0.14
C ASN A 65 9.12 10.59 1.15
N ARG A 66 9.70 10.07 2.23
CA ARG A 66 10.38 10.88 3.25
C ARG A 66 11.64 11.54 2.71
N ILE A 67 12.42 10.84 1.90
CA ILE A 67 13.64 11.41 1.29
C ILE A 67 13.24 12.53 0.33
N THR A 68 12.36 12.26 -0.63
CA THR A 68 11.86 13.25 -1.60
C THR A 68 11.31 14.50 -0.91
N GLU A 69 10.47 14.31 0.12
CA GLU A 69 9.90 15.42 0.89
C GLU A 69 10.97 16.19 1.67
N SER A 70 11.94 15.50 2.29
CA SER A 70 13.01 16.14 3.08
C SER A 70 13.97 16.98 2.23
N PHE A 71 14.11 16.63 0.94
CA PHE A 71 14.99 17.34 0.01
C PHE A 71 14.23 18.30 -0.92
N TRP A 72 12.91 18.45 -0.75
CA TRP A 72 12.04 19.22 -1.65
C TRP A 72 12.30 18.90 -3.13
N ALA A 73 12.46 17.61 -3.42
CA ALA A 73 12.71 17.18 -4.79
C ALA A 73 11.45 17.47 -5.62
N ASP A 74 11.61 18.29 -6.66
CA ASP A 74 10.54 18.61 -7.60
C ASP A 74 10.24 17.40 -8.48
N PRO A 75 8.96 17.15 -8.83
CA PRO A 75 8.63 16.19 -9.86
C PRO A 75 9.22 16.65 -11.21
N GLU A 76 9.72 15.70 -11.99
CA GLU A 76 10.17 15.98 -13.36
C GLU A 76 8.98 16.39 -14.24
N GLU A 77 9.21 17.29 -15.21
CA GLU A 77 8.20 17.65 -16.21
C GLU A 77 8.01 16.49 -17.20
N GLU A 78 6.76 16.08 -17.44
CA GLU A 78 6.37 15.03 -18.42
C GLU A 78 6.39 15.51 -19.88
#